data_AF-A0A834BWF9-F1
#
_entry.id   AF-A0A834BWF9-F1
#
_cell.length_a   1.000
_cell.length_b   1.000
_cell.length_c   1.000
_cell.angle_alpha   90.00
_cell.angle_beta   90.00
_cell.angle_gamma   90.00
#
_symmetry.space_group_name_H-M   'P 1'
#
loop_
_entity.id
_entity.type
_entity.pdbx_description
1 polymer ?
#
loop_
_entity_poly.entity_id
_entity_poly.type
_entity_poly.pdbx_seq_one_letter_code
_entity_poly.pdbx_strand_id
1 'polypeptide(L)'
;MCVLSLKSICLHVFQGNRLLEMCGQRPSDLCKPCEPGTFTVNPLKWRCERCSDCVGAQVHVKNCTAIADTVCGCKEGLRCANDKCSYCVEKCRKGFEPLSNGSCRPCPEGTFSDQIDMKCKPWSTKCPKPDQVTVVKGNASSDIQCVSKQQPIGIDTTTPRVEEVIPRPPAFKIQKAGKKMKKQITKSPVIRTPTDEPRTLIAIECSFHEAQQEQGSSSTESLISK
;
A
#
# COMPACT_ATOMS: atom_id res chain seq x y z
N MET A 1 -22.27 46.91 -15.30
CA MET A 1 -23.20 46.12 -14.48
C MET A 1 -22.79 44.65 -14.55
N CYS A 2 -22.49 43.99 -13.43
CA CYS A 2 -22.35 42.53 -13.37
C CYS A 2 -23.74 41.93 -13.64
N VAL A 3 -23.89 41.14 -14.71
CA VAL A 3 -25.18 40.53 -15.07
C VAL A 3 -25.37 39.17 -14.39
N LEU A 4 -24.27 38.47 -14.08
CA LEU A 4 -24.27 37.16 -13.42
C LEU A 4 -23.31 37.16 -12.23
N SER A 5 -23.84 36.89 -11.03
CA SER A 5 -23.06 36.81 -9.79
C SER A 5 -22.61 35.36 -9.52
N LEU A 6 -21.32 35.14 -9.76
CA LEU A 6 -20.36 34.13 -9.29
C LEU A 6 -20.72 32.73 -8.79
N LYS A 7 -21.81 32.48 -8.07
CA LYS A 7 -21.93 31.21 -7.34
C LYS A 7 -22.71 30.12 -8.07
N SER A 8 -23.64 30.46 -8.95
CA SER A 8 -24.60 29.43 -9.40
C SER A 8 -24.11 28.59 -10.59
N ILE A 9 -23.39 29.19 -11.55
CA ILE A 9 -23.17 28.53 -12.85
C ILE A 9 -21.90 27.66 -12.86
N CYS A 10 -20.78 28.17 -12.33
CA CYS A 10 -19.53 27.38 -12.28
C CYS A 10 -19.65 26.14 -11.39
N LEU A 11 -20.39 26.27 -10.28
CA LEU A 11 -20.56 25.21 -9.29
C LEU A 11 -21.37 24.02 -9.79
N HIS A 12 -22.41 24.26 -10.60
CA HIS A 12 -23.35 23.22 -10.97
C HIS A 12 -23.14 22.66 -12.37
N VAL A 13 -22.56 23.43 -13.31
CA VAL A 13 -22.51 23.04 -14.73
C VAL A 13 -21.13 22.55 -15.16
N PHE A 14 -20.07 22.89 -14.40
CA PHE A 14 -18.69 22.73 -14.88
C PHE A 14 -17.75 22.12 -13.83
N GLN A 15 -18.01 20.88 -13.44
CA GLN A 15 -17.04 20.13 -12.64
C GLN A 15 -15.71 20.01 -13.38
N GLY A 16 -14.61 20.27 -12.66
CA GLY A 16 -13.27 20.23 -13.23
C GLY A 16 -12.91 21.49 -14.00
N ASN A 17 -13.71 22.55 -13.86
CA ASN A 17 -13.35 23.90 -14.28
C ASN A 17 -12.94 24.73 -13.07
N ARG A 18 -11.99 25.63 -13.30
CA ARG A 18 -11.59 26.68 -12.38
C ARG A 18 -12.30 27.98 -12.71
N LEU A 19 -12.44 28.83 -11.72
CA LEU A 19 -12.96 30.18 -11.85
C LEU A 19 -11.95 31.08 -12.58
N LEU A 20 -12.41 31.84 -13.57
CA LEU A 20 -11.62 32.84 -14.29
C LEU A 20 -11.96 34.27 -13.89
N GLU A 21 -13.23 34.55 -13.59
CA GLU A 21 -13.72 35.88 -13.22
C GLU A 21 -14.87 35.82 -12.23
N MET A 22 -15.06 36.91 -11.47
CA MET A 22 -16.09 37.03 -10.44
C MET A 22 -17.48 37.40 -10.97
N CYS A 23 -17.56 37.93 -12.17
CA CYS A 23 -18.84 38.19 -12.82
C CYS A 23 -18.60 38.37 -14.31
N GLY A 24 -19.62 38.13 -15.11
CA GLY A 24 -19.49 38.09 -16.56
C GLY A 24 -20.85 38.14 -17.23
N GLN A 25 -20.85 38.40 -18.52
CA GLN A 25 -22.10 38.41 -19.32
C GLN A 25 -22.53 37.00 -19.71
N ARG A 26 -21.58 36.06 -19.90
CA ARG A 26 -21.87 34.67 -20.25
C ARG A 26 -21.27 33.68 -19.24
N PRO A 27 -21.94 32.53 -19.00
CA PRO A 27 -21.40 31.39 -18.24
C PRO A 27 -19.96 30.98 -18.61
N SER A 28 -19.65 30.95 -19.90
CA SER A 28 -18.35 30.50 -20.43
C SER A 28 -17.21 31.45 -20.10
N ASP A 29 -17.51 32.73 -19.85
CA ASP A 29 -16.51 33.74 -19.50
C ASP A 29 -16.09 33.61 -18.02
N LEU A 30 -16.87 32.89 -17.21
CA LEU A 30 -16.65 32.74 -15.78
C LEU A 30 -15.71 31.59 -15.42
N CYS A 31 -15.60 30.56 -16.27
CA CYS A 31 -14.97 29.28 -15.92
C CYS A 31 -14.15 28.71 -17.06
N LYS A 32 -12.99 28.11 -16.76
CA LYS A 32 -12.16 27.37 -17.71
C LYS A 32 -11.91 25.95 -17.23
N PRO A 33 -11.97 24.92 -18.09
CA PRO A 33 -11.54 23.58 -17.73
C PRO A 33 -10.09 23.54 -17.24
N CYS A 34 -9.82 22.61 -16.31
CA CYS A 34 -8.47 22.28 -15.90
C CYS A 34 -7.67 21.72 -17.07
N GLU A 35 -6.41 22.13 -17.15
CA GLU A 35 -5.47 21.67 -18.17
C GLU A 35 -4.99 20.25 -17.83
N PRO A 36 -4.56 19.45 -18.83
CA PRO A 36 -4.02 18.12 -18.58
C PRO A 36 -2.90 18.15 -17.51
N GLY A 37 -2.94 17.21 -16.58
CA GLY A 37 -2.03 17.21 -15.41
C GLY A 37 -2.47 18.12 -14.26
N THR A 38 -3.69 18.67 -14.31
CA THR A 38 -4.31 19.41 -13.20
C THR A 38 -5.76 19.00 -12.95
N PHE A 39 -6.26 19.24 -11.73
CA PHE A 39 -7.62 18.92 -11.31
C PHE A 39 -8.20 19.97 -10.35
N THR A 40 -9.52 19.99 -10.19
CA THR A 40 -10.17 20.71 -9.09
C THR A 40 -11.45 20.02 -8.64
N VAL A 41 -11.60 19.84 -7.33
CA VAL A 41 -12.85 19.41 -6.69
C VAL A 41 -13.73 20.60 -6.31
N ASN A 42 -13.16 21.81 -6.28
CA ASN A 42 -13.86 23.04 -5.94
C ASN A 42 -13.81 24.00 -7.14
N PRO A 43 -14.93 24.14 -7.87
CA PRO A 43 -14.99 24.98 -9.08
C PRO A 43 -14.89 26.49 -8.79
N LEU A 44 -14.89 26.91 -7.52
CA LEU A 44 -14.62 28.30 -7.13
C LEU A 44 -13.13 28.63 -7.03
N LYS A 45 -12.23 27.64 -7.15
CA LYS A 45 -10.79 27.92 -7.15
C LYS A 45 -10.40 28.63 -8.43
N TRP A 46 -9.56 29.66 -8.31
CA TRP A 46 -8.97 30.39 -9.45
C TRP A 46 -7.91 29.60 -10.21
N ARG A 47 -7.37 28.54 -9.59
CA ARG A 47 -6.33 27.67 -10.14
C ARG A 47 -6.66 26.21 -9.87
N CYS A 48 -6.40 25.36 -10.85
CA CYS A 48 -6.43 23.92 -10.67
C CYS A 48 -5.19 23.47 -9.92
N GLU A 49 -5.33 22.42 -9.14
CA GLU A 49 -4.25 21.75 -8.42
C GLU A 49 -3.49 20.83 -9.37
N ARG A 50 -2.17 20.73 -9.22
CA ARG A 50 -1.38 19.78 -9.99
C ARG A 50 -1.70 18.37 -9.53
N CYS A 51 -1.82 17.44 -10.46
CA CYS A 51 -1.98 16.03 -10.12
C CYS A 51 -0.78 15.52 -9.34
N SER A 52 -1.04 14.68 -8.34
CA SER A 52 -0.02 13.99 -7.56
C SER A 52 0.68 12.93 -8.40
N ASP A 53 1.98 12.76 -8.18
CA ASP A 53 2.77 11.66 -8.73
C ASP A 53 2.87 10.53 -7.70
N CYS A 54 2.73 9.28 -8.15
CA CYS A 54 2.95 8.12 -7.30
C CYS A 54 4.45 7.83 -7.20
N VAL A 55 5.04 8.07 -6.03
CA VAL A 55 6.50 8.01 -5.82
C VAL A 55 6.90 6.86 -4.88
N GLY A 56 8.15 6.42 -5.01
CA GLY A 56 8.75 5.41 -4.13
C GLY A 56 8.07 4.04 -4.16
N ALA A 57 7.39 3.68 -3.06
CA ALA A 57 6.71 2.40 -2.90
C ALA A 57 5.23 2.44 -3.32
N GLN A 58 4.76 3.58 -3.83
CA GLN A 58 3.42 3.69 -4.38
C GLN A 58 3.34 3.10 -5.79
N VAL A 59 2.13 2.72 -6.18
CA VAL A 59 1.78 2.30 -7.54
C VAL A 59 0.61 3.13 -8.04
N HIS A 60 0.61 3.43 -9.32
CA HIS A 60 -0.48 4.15 -9.96
C HIS A 60 -1.73 3.26 -10.05
N VAL A 61 -2.86 3.71 -9.49
CA VAL A 61 -4.13 2.96 -9.47
C VAL A 61 -5.17 3.60 -10.38
N LYS A 62 -5.36 4.93 -10.32
CA LYS A 62 -6.25 5.66 -11.23
C LYS A 62 -5.60 6.94 -11.71
N ASN A 63 -5.81 7.21 -13.00
CA ASN A 63 -5.34 8.43 -13.65
C ASN A 63 -5.99 9.66 -13.02
N CYS A 64 -5.23 10.75 -12.96
CA CYS A 64 -5.79 12.06 -12.71
C CYS A 64 -6.78 12.47 -13.81
N THR A 65 -7.78 13.25 -13.43
CA THR A 65 -8.79 13.84 -14.32
C THR A 65 -9.03 15.29 -13.92
N ALA A 66 -9.74 16.07 -14.73
CA ALA A 66 -10.06 17.46 -14.37
C ALA A 66 -10.80 17.59 -13.02
N ILE A 67 -11.49 16.55 -12.56
CA ILE A 67 -12.31 16.55 -11.33
C ILE A 67 -11.71 15.80 -10.15
N ALA A 68 -10.63 15.05 -10.35
CA ALA A 68 -10.07 14.18 -9.33
C ALA A 68 -8.57 14.00 -9.52
N ASP A 69 -7.84 13.99 -8.40
CA ASP A 69 -6.41 13.74 -8.37
C ASP A 69 -6.06 12.31 -8.85
N THR A 70 -4.79 12.09 -9.17
CA THR A 70 -4.21 10.75 -9.30
C THR A 70 -4.48 9.95 -8.02
N VAL A 71 -4.94 8.70 -8.18
CA VAL A 71 -5.07 7.78 -7.05
C VAL A 71 -3.87 6.84 -7.05
N CYS A 72 -3.10 6.92 -5.97
CA CYS A 72 -1.98 6.02 -5.70
C CYS A 72 -2.40 4.92 -4.73
N GLY A 73 -1.84 3.73 -4.93
CA GLY A 73 -1.91 2.60 -4.01
C GLY A 73 -0.49 2.21 -3.57
N CYS A 74 -0.36 1.10 -2.84
CA CYS A 74 0.93 0.57 -2.42
C CYS A 74 1.29 -0.70 -3.17
N LYS A 75 2.60 -0.91 -3.40
CA LYS A 75 3.14 -2.18 -3.89
C LYS A 75 2.68 -3.35 -2.99
N GLU A 76 2.66 -4.54 -3.57
CA GLU A 76 2.29 -5.75 -2.84
C GLU A 76 3.13 -5.93 -1.57
N GLY A 77 2.47 -6.36 -0.48
CA GLY A 77 3.10 -6.49 0.83
C GLY A 77 3.10 -5.23 1.70
N LEU A 78 2.67 -4.08 1.17
CA LEU A 78 2.53 -2.83 1.91
C LEU A 78 1.06 -2.42 2.06
N ARG A 79 0.78 -1.45 2.93
CA ARG A 79 -0.52 -0.80 3.08
C ARG A 79 -0.39 0.72 3.09
N CYS A 80 -1.50 1.39 2.81
CA CYS A 80 -1.58 2.84 2.94
C CYS A 80 -1.45 3.25 4.41
N ALA A 81 -0.65 4.28 4.67
CA ALA A 81 -0.51 4.83 6.02
C ALA A 81 -1.70 5.68 6.45
N ASN A 82 -2.43 6.25 5.48
CA ASN A 82 -3.60 7.10 5.67
C ASN A 82 -4.59 6.93 4.51
N ASP A 83 -5.77 7.55 4.62
CA ASP A 83 -6.85 7.42 3.63
C ASP A 83 -6.49 7.97 2.25
N LYS A 84 -5.60 8.96 2.18
CA LYS A 84 -5.08 9.51 0.90
C LYS A 84 -3.97 8.65 0.29
N CYS A 85 -3.54 7.59 0.99
CA CYS A 85 -2.41 6.74 0.63
C CYS A 85 -1.14 7.53 0.28
N SER A 86 -0.86 8.63 0.97
CA SER A 86 0.27 9.53 0.60
C SER A 86 1.65 8.90 0.80
N TYR A 87 1.76 7.85 1.60
CA TYR A 87 2.94 7.00 1.72
C TYR A 87 2.54 5.59 2.15
N CYS A 88 3.44 4.64 1.90
CA CYS A 88 3.24 3.21 2.14
C CYS A 88 4.05 2.74 3.34
N VAL A 89 3.44 1.88 4.14
CA VAL A 89 4.04 1.28 5.34
C VAL A 89 3.86 -0.24 5.31
N GLU A 90 4.64 -0.94 6.10
CA GLU A 90 4.48 -2.38 6.26
C GLU A 90 3.14 -2.73 6.89
N LYS A 91 2.64 -3.93 6.54
CA LYS A 91 1.46 -4.50 7.17
C LYS A 91 1.76 -4.88 8.61
N CYS A 92 0.80 -4.62 9.51
CA CYS A 92 0.90 -5.02 10.91
C CYS A 92 0.81 -6.54 11.02
N ARG A 93 1.81 -7.14 11.64
CA ARG A 93 1.82 -8.57 11.95
C ARG A 93 0.75 -8.93 12.98
N LYS A 94 0.52 -10.24 13.15
CA LYS A 94 -0.37 -10.77 14.20
C LYS A 94 0.03 -10.23 15.57
N GLY A 95 -1.00 -9.93 16.36
CA GLY A 95 -0.92 -9.29 17.66
C GLY A 95 -0.54 -7.81 17.67
N PHE A 96 -0.57 -7.18 16.50
CA PHE A 96 -0.47 -5.74 16.36
C PHE A 96 -1.67 -5.23 15.57
N GLU A 97 -2.14 -4.03 15.89
CA GLU A 97 -3.17 -3.35 15.12
C GLU A 97 -2.65 -2.09 14.43
N PRO A 98 -3.22 -1.75 13.25
CA PRO A 98 -2.90 -0.52 12.55
C PRO A 98 -3.51 0.70 13.23
N LEU A 99 -2.71 1.76 13.33
CA LEU A 99 -3.12 3.08 13.79
C LEU A 99 -3.36 4.03 12.61
N SER A 100 -4.10 5.11 12.86
CA SER A 100 -4.42 6.15 11.86
C SER A 100 -3.20 6.91 11.34
N ASN A 101 -2.11 6.93 12.11
CA ASN A 101 -0.83 7.51 11.70
C ASN A 101 0.04 6.55 10.85
N GLY A 102 -0.50 5.39 10.47
CA GLY A 102 0.22 4.37 9.70
C GLY A 102 1.12 3.46 10.53
N SER A 103 1.33 3.70 11.82
CA SER A 103 2.12 2.80 12.67
C SER A 103 1.34 1.57 13.13
N CYS A 104 2.04 0.59 13.69
CA CYS A 104 1.45 -0.59 14.30
C CYS A 104 1.71 -0.57 15.81
N ARG A 105 0.69 -0.81 16.64
CA ARG A 105 0.86 -0.98 18.09
C ARG A 105 0.50 -2.40 18.52
N PRO A 106 1.12 -2.95 19.57
CA PRO A 106 0.72 -4.24 20.10
C PRO A 106 -0.72 -4.19 20.64
N CYS A 107 -1.44 -5.31 20.58
CA CYS A 107 -2.76 -5.40 21.17
C CYS A 107 -2.69 -5.19 22.69
N PRO A 108 -3.53 -4.31 23.26
CA PRO A 108 -3.61 -4.15 24.71
C PRO A 108 -4.11 -5.43 25.39
N GLU A 109 -3.81 -5.57 26.67
CA GLU A 109 -4.29 -6.72 27.45
C GLU A 109 -5.82 -6.83 27.40
N GLY A 110 -6.33 -8.04 27.26
CA GLY A 110 -7.75 -8.29 27.03
C GLY A 110 -8.14 -8.36 25.55
N THR A 111 -7.21 -8.12 24.63
CA THR A 111 -7.47 -8.11 23.19
C THR A 111 -6.42 -8.88 22.39
N PHE A 112 -6.78 -9.26 21.17
CA PHE A 112 -5.88 -9.94 20.25
C PHE A 112 -6.13 -9.62 18.78
N SER A 113 -5.14 -9.94 17.95
CA SER A 113 -5.25 -9.94 16.50
C SER A 113 -4.57 -11.18 15.92
N ASP A 114 -5.35 -12.09 15.36
CA ASP A 114 -4.91 -13.38 14.79
C ASP A 114 -4.58 -13.32 13.29
N GLN A 115 -4.80 -12.16 12.66
CA GLN A 115 -4.59 -11.90 11.24
C GLN A 115 -3.69 -10.68 11.02
N ILE A 116 -3.08 -10.61 9.83
CA ILE A 116 -2.27 -9.45 9.42
C ILE A 116 -3.21 -8.27 9.17
N ASP A 117 -2.81 -7.06 9.59
CA ASP A 117 -3.55 -5.80 9.44
C ASP A 117 -4.94 -5.76 10.09
N MET A 118 -5.27 -6.72 10.95
CA MET A 118 -6.55 -6.72 11.66
C MET A 118 -6.47 -5.87 12.92
N LYS A 119 -7.52 -5.08 13.18
CA LYS A 119 -7.69 -4.37 14.46
C LYS A 119 -7.82 -5.36 15.61
N CYS A 120 -7.35 -4.97 16.80
CA CYS A 120 -7.45 -5.85 17.96
C CYS A 120 -8.92 -6.01 18.35
N LYS A 121 -9.33 -7.27 18.56
CA LYS A 121 -10.66 -7.63 19.05
C LYS A 121 -10.55 -8.18 20.47
N PRO A 122 -11.58 -8.04 21.31
CA PRO A 122 -11.56 -8.59 22.67
C PRO A 122 -11.34 -10.10 22.67
N TRP A 123 -10.64 -10.62 23.68
CA TRP A 123 -10.64 -12.06 23.94
C TRP A 123 -12.06 -12.53 24.25
N SER A 124 -12.37 -13.76 23.86
CA SER A 124 -13.59 -14.42 24.28
C SER A 124 -13.58 -14.60 25.80
N THR A 125 -14.73 -14.36 26.42
CA THR A 125 -14.90 -14.50 27.89
C THR A 125 -15.23 -15.93 28.30
N LYS A 126 -15.70 -16.76 27.36
CA LYS A 126 -16.09 -18.16 27.57
C LYS A 126 -15.80 -18.97 26.31
N CYS A 127 -15.62 -20.27 26.49
CA CYS A 127 -15.50 -21.18 25.37
C CYS A 127 -16.80 -21.24 24.55
N PRO A 128 -16.72 -21.48 23.22
CA PRO A 128 -17.89 -21.52 22.36
C PRO A 128 -18.93 -22.56 22.77
N LYS A 129 -18.48 -23.69 23.35
CA LYS A 129 -19.38 -24.76 23.80
C LYS A 129 -19.46 -24.83 25.34
N PRO A 130 -20.63 -25.18 25.91
CA PRO A 130 -20.83 -25.25 27.37
C PRO A 130 -20.02 -26.39 28.04
N ASP A 131 -19.71 -27.45 27.29
CA ASP A 131 -18.88 -28.58 27.71
C ASP A 131 -17.38 -28.27 27.61
N GLN A 132 -16.97 -27.07 27.20
CA GLN A 132 -15.55 -26.70 27.11
C GLN A 132 -15.09 -25.88 28.32
N VAL A 133 -13.79 -25.98 28.64
CA VAL A 133 -13.09 -25.12 29.60
C VAL A 133 -11.91 -24.44 28.95
N THR A 134 -11.63 -23.21 29.40
CA THR A 134 -10.44 -22.47 29.02
C THR A 134 -9.23 -23.09 29.70
N VAL A 135 -8.22 -23.44 28.91
CA VAL A 135 -6.93 -23.99 29.38
C VAL A 135 -5.78 -23.01 29.28
N VAL A 136 -5.86 -22.06 28.34
CA VAL A 136 -4.85 -21.02 28.14
C VAL A 136 -5.56 -19.69 27.98
N LYS A 137 -5.12 -18.68 28.76
CA LYS A 137 -5.57 -17.28 28.61
C LYS A 137 -5.17 -16.76 27.23
N GLY A 138 -6.00 -15.90 26.63
CA GLY A 138 -5.64 -15.22 25.39
C GLY A 138 -4.33 -14.43 25.53
N ASN A 139 -3.69 -14.16 24.39
CA ASN A 139 -2.53 -13.30 24.28
C ASN A 139 -2.75 -12.28 23.14
N ALA A 140 -1.76 -11.42 22.86
CA ALA A 140 -1.91 -10.41 21.82
C ALA A 140 -2.24 -11.01 20.43
N SER A 141 -1.83 -12.25 20.13
CA SER A 141 -1.95 -12.88 18.81
C SER A 141 -2.99 -14.01 18.70
N SER A 142 -3.57 -14.46 19.81
CA SER A 142 -4.55 -15.54 19.83
C SER A 142 -5.59 -15.36 20.92
N ASP A 143 -6.79 -15.87 20.68
CA ASP A 143 -7.85 -15.92 21.68
C ASP A 143 -7.55 -16.91 22.81
N ILE A 144 -8.47 -17.03 23.77
CA ILE A 144 -8.50 -18.13 24.73
C ILE A 144 -8.47 -19.49 24.02
N GLN A 145 -7.78 -20.46 24.60
CA GLN A 145 -7.79 -21.83 24.10
C GLN A 145 -8.71 -22.69 24.97
N CYS A 146 -9.55 -23.48 24.30
CA CYS A 146 -10.60 -24.27 24.92
C CYS A 146 -10.41 -25.75 24.63
N VAL A 147 -10.62 -26.59 25.64
CA VAL A 147 -10.70 -28.06 25.48
C VAL A 147 -12.05 -28.55 25.98
N SER A 148 -12.57 -29.63 25.39
CA SER A 148 -13.77 -30.28 25.94
C SER A 148 -13.43 -30.87 27.31
N LYS A 149 -14.29 -30.60 28.29
CA LYS A 149 -14.37 -31.35 29.54
C LYS A 149 -14.65 -32.78 29.10
N GLN A 150 -13.61 -33.62 29.09
CA GLN A 150 -13.81 -35.03 28.84
C GLN A 150 -14.83 -35.51 29.87
N GLN A 151 -16.04 -35.85 29.43
CA GLN A 151 -16.81 -36.86 30.13
C GLN A 151 -15.87 -38.07 30.18
N PRO A 152 -15.64 -38.66 31.37
CA PRO A 152 -14.58 -39.65 31.56
C PRO A 152 -14.62 -40.61 30.38
N ILE A 153 -13.49 -40.73 29.69
CA ILE A 153 -13.28 -41.77 28.70
C ILE A 153 -13.70 -43.04 29.44
N GLY A 154 -14.85 -43.59 29.10
CA GLY A 154 -15.19 -44.94 29.47
C GLY A 154 -14.05 -45.75 28.90
N ILE A 155 -13.11 -46.11 29.76
CA ILE A 155 -12.17 -47.18 29.49
C ILE A 155 -13.10 -48.39 29.44
N ASP A 156 -13.71 -48.61 28.27
CA ASP A 156 -14.25 -49.90 27.93
C ASP A 156 -13.03 -50.80 27.89
N THR A 157 -12.78 -51.43 29.04
CA THR A 157 -11.83 -52.51 29.20
C THR A 157 -12.45 -53.72 28.51
N THR A 158 -12.57 -53.66 27.19
CA THR A 158 -12.67 -54.85 26.37
C THR A 158 -11.26 -55.18 25.96
N THR A 159 -10.59 -55.93 26.84
CA THR A 159 -9.37 -56.69 26.55
C THR A 159 -9.48 -57.35 25.17
N PRO A 160 -8.65 -56.99 24.17
CA PRO A 160 -8.50 -57.84 23.00
C PRO A 160 -7.75 -59.09 23.45
N ARG A 161 -8.43 -60.23 23.39
CA ARG A 161 -7.82 -61.55 23.44
C ARG A 161 -6.73 -61.59 22.35
N VAL A 162 -5.47 -61.63 22.75
CA VAL A 162 -4.36 -61.95 21.85
C VAL A 162 -4.53 -63.41 21.41
N GLU A 163 -5.14 -63.61 20.24
CA GLU A 163 -5.02 -64.87 19.52
C GLU A 163 -3.82 -64.73 18.58
N GLU A 164 -2.74 -65.40 18.99
CA GLU A 164 -1.45 -65.43 18.32
C GLU A 164 -1.57 -66.17 16.98
N VAL A 165 -1.60 -65.43 15.87
CA VAL A 165 -1.49 -66.00 14.52
C VAL A 165 -0.16 -65.58 13.92
N ILE A 166 0.82 -66.48 14.00
CA ILE A 166 2.16 -66.34 13.45
C ILE A 166 2.12 -66.32 11.91
N PRO A 167 2.55 -65.25 11.22
CA PRO A 167 2.75 -65.30 9.78
C PRO A 167 4.18 -65.78 9.47
N ARG A 168 4.29 -66.80 8.61
CA ARG A 168 5.57 -67.25 8.02
C ARG A 168 6.24 -66.11 7.23
N PRO A 169 7.57 -65.95 7.32
CA PRO A 169 8.28 -64.96 6.52
C PRO A 169 8.35 -65.40 5.04
N PRO A 170 8.07 -64.51 4.06
CA PRO A 170 8.43 -64.76 2.68
C PRO A 170 9.93 -64.50 2.46
N ALA A 171 10.58 -65.38 1.70
CA ALA A 171 11.98 -65.29 1.34
C ALA A 171 12.28 -64.02 0.52
N PHE A 172 13.18 -63.17 1.03
CA PHE A 172 13.74 -62.03 0.30
C PHE A 172 14.64 -62.51 -0.84
N LYS A 173 14.19 -62.36 -2.09
CA LYS A 173 15.07 -62.42 -3.26
C LYS A 173 15.63 -61.02 -3.55
N ILE A 174 16.93 -60.88 -3.35
CA ILE A 174 17.71 -59.69 -3.72
C ILE A 174 17.79 -59.64 -5.26
N GLN A 175 17.07 -58.72 -5.90
CA GLN A 175 17.34 -58.35 -7.29
C GLN A 175 18.24 -57.11 -7.29
N LYS A 176 19.52 -57.32 -7.65
CA LYS A 176 20.45 -56.24 -8.00
C LYS A 176 20.01 -55.66 -9.35
N ALA A 177 19.51 -54.43 -9.36
CA ALA A 177 19.37 -53.64 -10.57
C ALA A 177 20.26 -52.39 -10.44
N GLY A 178 21.44 -52.46 -11.05
CA GLY A 178 22.31 -51.30 -11.20
C GLY A 178 21.67 -50.29 -12.15
N LYS A 179 21.41 -49.07 -11.67
CA LYS A 179 21.12 -47.92 -12.53
C LYS A 179 22.23 -46.88 -12.40
N LYS A 180 22.86 -46.65 -13.55
CA LYS A 180 23.95 -45.71 -13.80
C LYS A 180 23.55 -44.26 -13.47
N MET A 181 24.55 -43.54 -13.01
CA MET A 181 24.64 -42.13 -12.66
C MET A 181 24.05 -41.19 -13.74
N LYS A 182 23.21 -40.23 -13.32
CA LYS A 182 23.03 -38.95 -14.02
C LYS A 182 23.28 -37.80 -13.04
N LYS A 183 24.48 -37.24 -13.14
CA LYS A 183 24.96 -36.06 -12.43
C LYS A 183 24.12 -34.86 -12.88
N GLN A 184 23.27 -34.32 -12.00
CA GLN A 184 22.56 -33.08 -12.27
C GLN A 184 23.54 -31.93 -12.07
N ILE A 185 23.96 -31.33 -13.19
CA ILE A 185 24.87 -30.19 -13.24
C ILE A 185 24.14 -28.98 -12.68
N THR A 186 24.65 -28.47 -11.57
CA THR A 186 24.39 -27.13 -11.04
C THR A 186 24.80 -26.12 -12.12
N LYS A 187 23.84 -25.40 -12.70
CA LYS A 187 24.16 -24.25 -13.56
C LYS A 187 24.33 -23.03 -12.65
N SER A 188 25.57 -22.57 -12.48
CA SER A 188 25.84 -21.21 -11.99
C SER A 188 25.25 -20.17 -12.96
N PRO A 189 24.77 -19.03 -12.47
CA PRO A 189 24.36 -17.92 -13.34
C PRO A 189 25.60 -17.35 -14.04
N VAL A 190 25.55 -17.26 -15.36
CA VAL A 190 26.56 -16.56 -16.15
C VAL A 190 26.33 -15.06 -15.98
N ILE A 191 27.23 -14.38 -15.27
CA ILE A 191 27.37 -12.93 -15.30
C ILE A 191 27.86 -12.58 -16.71
N ARG A 192 27.03 -11.88 -17.49
CA ARG A 192 27.48 -11.24 -18.73
C ARG A 192 28.08 -9.89 -18.35
N THR A 193 29.39 -9.77 -18.52
CA THR A 193 30.08 -8.47 -18.58
C THR A 193 29.57 -7.70 -19.80
N PRO A 194 29.27 -6.39 -19.69
CA PRO A 194 28.91 -5.56 -20.83
C PRO A 194 30.11 -5.42 -21.77
N THR A 195 29.98 -5.88 -23.00
CA THR A 195 30.91 -5.58 -24.09
C THR A 195 30.61 -4.16 -24.57
N ASP A 196 31.59 -3.28 -24.40
CA ASP A 196 31.70 -1.98 -25.06
C ASP A 196 31.66 -2.13 -26.58
N GLU A 197 30.66 -1.53 -27.22
CA GLU A 197 30.80 -0.97 -28.58
C GLU A 197 30.22 0.44 -28.59
N PRO A 198 30.89 1.39 -29.28
CA PRO A 198 30.66 2.82 -29.10
C PRO A 198 29.36 3.23 -29.78
N ARG A 199 28.37 3.63 -28.98
CA ARG A 199 27.24 4.41 -29.51
C ARG A 199 27.73 5.82 -29.83
N THR A 200 27.63 6.15 -31.11
CA THR A 200 27.82 7.48 -31.68
C THR A 200 27.15 8.54 -30.81
N LEU A 201 27.97 9.36 -30.15
CA LEU A 201 27.52 10.54 -29.41
C LEU A 201 27.02 11.57 -30.42
N ILE A 202 25.70 11.77 -30.49
CA ILE A 202 25.16 12.97 -31.11
C ILE A 202 25.37 14.09 -30.10
N ALA A 203 26.40 14.91 -30.34
CA ALA A 203 26.60 16.16 -29.61
C ALA A 203 25.46 17.11 -29.98
N ILE A 204 24.49 17.26 -29.08
CA ILE A 204 23.55 18.37 -29.14
C ILE A 204 24.33 19.58 -28.66
N GLU A 205 24.68 20.43 -29.62
CA GLU A 205 25.40 21.68 -29.44
C GLU A 205 24.53 22.61 -28.56
N CYS A 206 24.79 22.64 -27.26
CA CYS A 206 24.23 23.64 -26.38
C CYS A 206 24.93 24.97 -26.68
N SER A 207 24.27 25.85 -27.42
CA SER A 207 24.67 27.24 -27.57
C SER A 207 24.66 27.90 -26.19
N PHE A 208 25.83 27.95 -25.56
CA PHE A 208 26.06 28.60 -24.29
C PHE A 208 25.91 30.11 -24.50
N HIS A 209 24.77 30.67 -24.11
CA HIS A 209 24.64 32.12 -23.99
C HIS A 209 25.26 32.53 -22.65
N GLU A 210 26.37 33.28 -22.71
CA GLU A 210 26.97 33.92 -21.55
C GLU A 210 25.97 34.87 -20.89
N ALA A 211 25.77 34.72 -19.58
CA ALA A 211 25.05 35.70 -18.78
C ALA A 211 25.93 36.96 -18.69
N GLN A 212 25.49 38.06 -19.32
CA GLN A 212 26.12 39.34 -19.08
C GLN A 212 25.85 39.78 -17.64
N GLN A 213 26.94 40.10 -16.94
CA GLN A 213 26.93 40.62 -15.60
C GLN A 213 26.46 42.08 -15.65
N GLU A 214 25.19 42.32 -15.37
CA GLU A 214 24.65 43.66 -15.17
C GLU A 214 25.36 44.29 -13.96
N GLN A 215 26.31 45.18 -14.22
CA GLN A 215 26.81 46.15 -13.25
C GLN A 215 25.72 47.21 -13.04
N GLY A 216 24.82 46.96 -12.10
CA GLY A 216 23.90 47.96 -11.56
C GLY A 216 24.57 48.74 -10.44
N SER A 217 25.16 49.89 -10.79
CA SER A 217 25.80 50.83 -9.86
C SER A 217 24.86 51.30 -8.75
N SER A 218 25.41 51.33 -7.55
CA SER A 218 24.86 52.02 -6.37
C SER A 218 24.73 53.52 -6.65
N SER A 219 23.51 54.05 -6.56
CA SER A 219 23.26 55.49 -6.53
C SER A 219 23.08 55.93 -5.08
N THR A 220 24.10 56.62 -4.58
CA THR A 220 24.09 57.37 -3.33
C THR A 220 23.18 58.60 -3.41
N GLU A 221 22.54 58.89 -2.28
CA GLU A 221 22.18 60.19 -1.72
C GLU A 221 21.82 61.35 -2.65
N SER A 222 20.64 61.93 -2.40
CA SER A 222 20.53 63.37 -2.17
C SER A 222 19.31 63.69 -1.32
N LEU A 223 19.60 64.15 -0.10
CA LEU A 223 18.74 64.96 0.75
C LEU A 223 18.27 66.20 -0.02
N ILE A 224 17.03 66.66 0.20
CA ILE A 224 16.72 68.07 0.53
C ILE A 224 15.26 68.17 0.97
N SER A 225 15.10 68.86 2.09
CA SER A 225 13.88 69.23 2.79
C SER A 225 13.40 70.61 2.33
N LYS A 226 12.12 70.77 2.02
CA LYS A 226 11.23 71.89 2.43
C LYS A 226 9.85 71.76 1.81
#